data_AF-B2AVV9-F1
#
_entry.id   AF-B2AVV9-F1
#
_cell.length_a   1.000
_cell.length_b   1.000
_cell.length_c   1.000
_cell.angle_alpha   90.00
_cell.angle_beta   90.00
_cell.angle_gamma   90.00
#
_symmetry.space_group_name_H-M   'P 1'
#
loop_
_entity.id
_entity.type
_entity.pdbx_description
1 polymer ?
#
loop_
_entity_poly.entity_id
_entity_poly.type
_entity_poly.pdbx_seq_one_letter_code
_entity_poly.pdbx_strand_id
1 'polypeptide(L)'
;MNHRITTTALRLRPSPFFLTRPRLLGTTTPKMSNNLPTPSSCYADFCLIPIGTPTPSVAKEVASVQSLIRDSGIKHTMHSAGTTLEGSWDDVFRVIGQAHSLVHQSGIVRVQTSLRVGTRTDKKQTAEEKVKRVEDILAAGKE
;
A
#
# COMPACT_ATOMS: atom_id res chain seq x y z
N MET A 1 -43.69 5.51 70.75
CA MET A 1 -43.00 4.82 71.87
C MET A 1 -41.78 4.14 71.28
N ASN A 2 -40.58 4.70 71.47
CA ASN A 2 -39.52 4.21 72.38
C ASN A 2 -38.75 3.02 71.75
N HIS A 3 -37.42 2.98 71.53
CA HIS A 3 -36.28 3.74 72.06
C HIS A 3 -35.00 3.54 71.22
N ARG A 4 -34.19 4.60 71.18
CA ARG A 4 -32.71 4.72 71.35
C ARG A 4 -31.74 3.63 70.83
N ILE A 5 -30.95 4.07 69.84
CA ILE A 5 -29.48 4.05 69.65
C ILE A 5 -28.61 3.34 70.70
N THR A 6 -27.67 2.49 70.23
CA THR A 6 -26.34 2.33 70.86
C THR A 6 -25.24 2.01 69.81
N THR A 7 -24.29 2.95 69.68
CA THR A 7 -22.82 2.83 69.67
C THR A 7 -22.13 1.59 69.07
N THR A 8 -21.17 1.81 68.16
CA THR A 8 -19.72 1.55 68.36
C THR A 8 -18.90 2.01 67.15
N ALA A 9 -18.01 2.99 67.34
CA ALA A 9 -17.04 3.44 66.36
C ALA A 9 -15.79 2.53 66.39
N LEU A 10 -15.55 1.75 65.32
CA LEU A 10 -14.31 1.01 65.13
C LEU A 10 -13.32 1.85 64.30
N ARG A 11 -12.27 2.35 64.96
CA ARG A 11 -11.11 2.95 64.30
C ARG A 11 -10.30 1.84 63.61
N LEU A 12 -10.32 1.78 62.28
CA LEU A 12 -9.40 0.96 61.50
C LEU A 12 -8.23 1.83 61.01
N ARG A 13 -7.01 1.48 61.44
CA ARG A 13 -5.77 2.11 60.98
C ARG A 13 -5.46 1.65 59.55
N PRO A 14 -4.99 2.52 58.64
CA PRO A 14 -4.54 2.06 57.34
C PRO A 14 -3.15 1.40 57.47
N SER A 15 -3.01 0.22 56.88
CA SER A 15 -1.74 -0.49 56.70
C SER A 15 -0.90 0.19 55.61
N PRO A 16 0.45 0.15 55.69
CA PRO A 16 1.29 0.73 54.65
C PRO A 16 1.27 -0.20 53.44
N PHE A 17 0.53 0.19 52.41
CA PHE A 17 0.60 -0.46 51.11
C PHE A 17 1.99 -0.20 50.52
N PHE A 18 2.90 -1.16 50.65
CA PHE A 18 4.18 -1.17 49.94
C PHE A 18 3.89 -1.31 48.44
N LEU A 19 3.92 -0.20 47.70
CA LEU A 19 4.00 -0.22 46.23
C LEU A 19 5.39 -0.73 45.83
N THR A 20 5.56 -2.03 45.65
CA THR A 20 6.66 -2.53 44.82
C THR A 20 6.31 -2.20 43.36
N ARG A 21 6.89 -1.10 42.86
CA ARG A 21 6.80 -0.71 41.44
C ARG A 21 7.23 -1.91 40.57
N PRO A 22 6.40 -2.36 39.61
CA PRO A 22 6.84 -3.32 38.61
C PRO A 22 8.00 -2.69 37.83
N ARG A 23 9.13 -3.38 37.79
CA ARG A 23 10.26 -3.03 36.93
C ARG A 23 9.77 -3.12 35.49
N LEU A 24 9.54 -1.97 34.86
CA LEU A 24 9.27 -1.86 33.42
C LEU A 24 10.42 -2.55 32.69
N LEU A 25 10.14 -3.72 32.12
CA LEU A 25 11.03 -4.35 31.16
C LEU A 25 11.12 -3.37 29.98
N GLY A 26 12.30 -2.78 29.78
CA GLY A 26 12.53 -1.84 28.70
C GLY A 26 12.17 -2.51 27.38
N THR A 27 11.10 -2.05 26.75
CA THR A 27 10.82 -2.36 25.35
C THR A 27 11.87 -1.61 24.54
N THR A 28 12.99 -2.27 24.23
CA THR A 28 13.89 -1.78 23.19
C THR A 28 13.09 -1.84 21.89
N THR A 29 12.52 -0.71 21.49
CA THR A 29 11.98 -0.54 20.15
C THR A 29 13.10 -0.91 19.17
N PRO A 30 12.90 -1.88 18.26
CA PRO A 30 13.92 -2.19 17.28
C PRO A 30 14.12 -0.93 16.44
N LYS A 31 15.33 -0.37 16.49
CA LYS A 31 15.77 0.68 15.58
C LYS A 31 15.61 0.14 14.17
N MET A 32 14.57 0.58 13.46
CA MET A 32 14.41 0.27 12.04
C MET A 32 15.66 0.76 11.32
N SER A 33 16.41 -0.15 10.71
CA SER A 33 17.61 0.17 9.97
C SER A 33 17.21 0.86 8.66
N ASN A 34 17.90 1.95 8.31
CA ASN A 34 17.69 2.71 7.06
C ASN A 34 18.12 1.93 5.79
N ASN A 35 18.24 0.60 5.85
CA ASN A 35 18.84 -0.23 4.79
C ASN A 35 18.08 -1.54 4.58
N LEU A 36 16.76 -1.45 4.47
CA LEU A 36 15.91 -2.59 4.10
C LEU A 36 15.85 -2.69 2.57
N PRO A 37 16.14 -3.86 1.97
CA PRO A 37 16.06 -4.04 0.52
C PRO A 37 14.62 -4.01 0.04
N THR A 38 14.41 -3.60 -1.21
CA THR A 38 13.13 -3.68 -1.90
C THR A 38 12.82 -5.13 -2.30
N PRO A 39 11.53 -5.49 -2.49
CA PRO A 39 11.16 -6.81 -2.99
C PRO A 39 11.76 -7.12 -4.36
N SER A 40 12.07 -8.38 -4.63
CA SER A 40 12.68 -8.79 -5.91
C SER A 40 11.76 -8.60 -7.13
N SER A 41 10.44 -8.66 -6.93
CA SER A 41 9.45 -8.56 -8.00
C SER A 41 8.12 -8.01 -7.51
N CYS A 42 7.42 -7.30 -8.39
CA CYS A 42 6.08 -6.80 -8.12
C CYS A 42 5.20 -6.84 -9.38
N TYR A 43 3.90 -6.71 -9.15
CA TYR A 43 2.96 -6.23 -10.15
C TYR A 43 2.48 -4.84 -9.70
N ALA A 44 2.43 -3.87 -10.59
CA ALA A 44 1.97 -2.53 -10.31
C ALA A 44 0.98 -2.08 -11.38
N ASP A 45 -0.26 -1.84 -10.95
CA ASP A 45 -1.26 -1.17 -11.79
C ASP A 45 -1.17 0.33 -11.51
N PHE A 46 -0.89 1.12 -12.55
CA PHE A 46 -0.78 2.56 -12.41
C PHE A 46 -1.67 3.31 -13.42
N CYS A 47 -2.16 4.45 -12.97
CA CYS A 47 -2.96 5.39 -13.73
C CYS A 47 -2.27 6.75 -13.68
N LEU A 48 -1.73 7.20 -14.82
CA LEU A 48 -1.02 8.47 -14.97
C LEU A 48 -1.96 9.52 -15.58
N ILE A 49 -2.11 10.65 -14.90
CA ILE A 49 -2.99 11.75 -15.29
C ILE A 49 -2.17 13.04 -15.38
N PRO A 50 -1.98 13.61 -16.58
CA PRO A 50 -1.43 14.95 -16.71
C PRO A 50 -2.45 15.99 -16.25
N ILE A 51 -1.99 17.03 -15.55
CA ILE A 51 -2.83 18.09 -15.01
C ILE A 51 -2.42 19.42 -15.63
N GLY A 52 -3.43 20.20 -16.07
CA GLY A 52 -3.22 21.51 -16.69
C GLY A 52 -2.93 21.42 -18.19
N THR A 53 -3.39 20.37 -18.87
CA THR A 53 -3.37 20.29 -20.33
C THR A 53 -4.29 21.35 -20.95
N PRO A 54 -3.98 21.86 -22.16
CA PRO A 54 -4.81 22.86 -22.83
C PRO A 54 -6.17 22.29 -23.27
N THR A 55 -6.30 20.96 -23.34
CA THR A 55 -7.54 20.26 -23.71
C THR A 55 -7.88 19.18 -22.70
N PRO A 56 -9.17 18.80 -22.54
CA PRO A 56 -9.58 17.70 -21.66
C PRO A 56 -9.05 16.32 -22.09
N SER A 57 -8.73 16.15 -23.37
CA SER A 57 -8.19 14.89 -23.89
C SER A 57 -6.71 14.77 -23.56
N VAL A 58 -6.33 13.59 -23.06
CA VAL A 58 -4.95 13.23 -22.66
C VAL A 58 -4.43 12.00 -23.41
N ALA A 59 -5.15 11.58 -24.47
CA ALA A 59 -4.88 10.33 -25.16
C ALA A 59 -3.51 10.31 -25.86
N LYS A 60 -3.01 11.47 -26.29
CA LYS A 60 -1.69 11.57 -26.97
C LYS A 60 -0.56 11.27 -26.00
N GLU A 61 -0.62 11.85 -24.81
CA GLU A 61 0.33 11.65 -23.72
C GLU A 61 0.32 10.19 -23.27
N VAL A 62 -0.88 9.62 -23.10
CA VAL A 62 -1.05 8.20 -22.73
C VAL A 62 -0.46 7.29 -23.82
N ALA A 63 -0.69 7.58 -25.11
CA ALA A 63 -0.13 6.79 -26.21
C ALA A 63 1.42 6.84 -26.26
N SER A 64 2.02 7.99 -25.97
CA SER A 64 3.47 8.12 -25.82
C SER A 64 4.00 7.27 -24.66
N VAL A 65 3.31 7.29 -23.51
CA VAL A 65 3.65 6.44 -22.36
C VAL A 65 3.53 4.96 -22.70
N GLN A 66 2.49 4.53 -23.43
CA GLN A 66 2.37 3.13 -23.87
C GLN A 66 3.51 2.71 -24.80
N SER A 67 3.96 3.60 -25.68
CA SER A 67 5.10 3.32 -26.55
C SER A 67 6.38 3.12 -25.74
N LEU A 68 6.64 3.98 -24.74
CA LEU A 68 7.75 3.80 -23.80
C LEU A 68 7.69 2.46 -23.06
N ILE A 69 6.52 2.08 -22.56
CA ILE A 69 6.34 0.81 -21.83
C ILE A 69 6.62 -0.38 -22.76
N ARG A 70 6.11 -0.35 -23.99
CA ARG A 70 6.38 -1.39 -24.99
C ARG A 70 7.88 -1.52 -25.27
N ASP A 71 8.56 -0.39 -25.46
CA ASP A 71 9.98 -0.36 -25.78
C ASP A 71 10.86 -0.77 -24.58
N SER A 72 10.33 -0.68 -23.35
CA SER A 72 11.03 -1.15 -22.14
C SER A 72 11.16 -2.68 -22.04
N GLY A 73 10.36 -3.43 -22.80
CA GLY A 73 10.32 -4.89 -22.76
C GLY A 73 9.69 -5.50 -21.50
N ILE A 74 9.20 -4.68 -20.57
CA ILE A 74 8.49 -5.16 -19.37
C ILE A 74 7.14 -5.75 -19.79
N LYS A 75 6.75 -6.86 -19.15
CA LYS A 75 5.43 -7.44 -19.34
C LYS A 75 4.37 -6.46 -18.84
N HIS A 76 3.41 -6.14 -19.70
CA HIS A 76 2.39 -5.15 -19.41
C HIS A 76 1.03 -5.53 -20.00
N THR A 77 -0.02 -4.99 -19.38
CA THR A 77 -1.39 -5.10 -19.86
C THR A 77 -2.07 -3.75 -19.72
N MET A 78 -2.43 -3.13 -20.84
CA MET A 78 -3.20 -1.88 -20.86
C MET A 78 -4.70 -2.18 -20.71
N HIS A 79 -5.41 -1.35 -19.96
CA HIS A 79 -6.86 -1.38 -19.83
C HIS A 79 -7.42 0.05 -19.74
N SER A 80 -8.75 0.18 -19.65
CA SER A 80 -9.45 1.48 -19.72
C SER A 80 -9.05 2.49 -18.63
N ALA A 81 -8.56 2.00 -17.48
CA ALA A 81 -8.29 2.82 -16.30
C ALA A 81 -6.80 2.93 -15.94
N GLY A 82 -5.89 2.37 -16.75
CA GLY A 82 -4.48 2.31 -16.40
C GLY A 82 -3.70 1.27 -17.16
N THR A 83 -2.54 0.90 -16.61
CA THR A 83 -1.67 -0.13 -17.16
C THR A 83 -1.04 -0.90 -16.02
N THR A 84 -1.17 -2.22 -16.10
CA THR A 84 -0.51 -3.15 -15.18
C THR A 84 0.86 -3.50 -15.74
N LEU A 85 1.92 -3.27 -14.95
CA LEU A 85 3.29 -3.67 -15.23
C LEU A 85 3.69 -4.82 -14.30
N GLU A 86 4.51 -5.75 -14.80
CA GLU A 86 4.99 -6.90 -14.03
C GLU A 86 6.49 -7.12 -14.26
N GLY A 87 7.26 -7.21 -13.19
CA GLY A 87 8.70 -7.37 -13.30
C GLY A 87 9.43 -7.23 -11.99
N SER A 88 10.71 -6.86 -12.07
CA SER A 88 11.49 -6.47 -10.90
C SER A 88 10.95 -5.16 -10.32
N TRP A 89 11.08 -4.96 -9.01
CA TRP A 89 10.65 -3.72 -8.37
C TRP A 89 11.30 -2.50 -9.03
N ASP A 90 12.62 -2.57 -9.23
CA ASP A 90 13.40 -1.47 -9.76
C ASP A 90 13.03 -1.15 -11.21
N ASP A 91 12.82 -2.16 -12.06
CA ASP A 91 12.43 -1.94 -13.45
C ASP A 91 11.03 -1.34 -13.58
N VAL A 92 10.07 -1.84 -12.80
CA VAL A 92 8.69 -1.33 -12.82
C VAL A 92 8.66 0.13 -12.40
N PHE A 93 9.28 0.49 -11.28
CA PHE A 93 9.29 1.88 -10.81
C PHE A 93 10.18 2.79 -11.65
N ARG A 94 11.24 2.27 -12.26
CA ARG A 94 12.04 3.01 -13.25
C ARG A 94 11.18 3.39 -14.45
N VAL A 95 10.42 2.47 -15.02
CA VAL A 95 9.55 2.76 -16.18
C VAL A 95 8.43 3.74 -15.81
N ILE A 96 7.82 3.59 -14.63
CA ILE A 96 6.83 4.58 -14.14
C ILE A 96 7.46 5.96 -14.02
N GLY A 97 8.67 6.06 -13.44
CA GLY A 97 9.41 7.33 -13.36
C GLY A 97 9.72 7.93 -14.74
N GLN A 98 10.17 7.10 -15.69
CA GLN A 98 10.42 7.51 -17.07
C GLN A 98 9.14 8.01 -17.77
N ALA A 99 7.98 7.41 -17.47
CA ALA A 99 6.70 7.86 -18.00
C ALA A 99 6.37 9.29 -17.53
N HIS A 100 6.65 9.64 -16.26
CA HIS A 100 6.53 11.02 -15.80
C HIS A 100 7.47 11.96 -16.56
N SER A 101 8.74 11.60 -16.69
CA SER A 101 9.72 12.41 -17.43
C SER A 101 9.30 12.64 -18.87
N LEU A 102 8.77 11.61 -19.54
CA LEU A 102 8.29 11.70 -20.92
C LEU A 102 7.12 12.68 -21.04
N VAL A 103 6.15 12.64 -20.12
CA VAL A 103 5.02 13.57 -20.12
C VAL A 103 5.47 15.00 -19.84
N HIS A 104 6.46 15.19 -18.96
CA HIS A 104 7.06 16.50 -18.74
C HIS A 104 7.78 17.07 -19.97
N GLN A 105 8.40 16.22 -20.80
CA GLN A 105 9.03 16.66 -22.06
C GLN A 105 8.02 17.23 -23.07
N SER A 106 6.74 16.83 -22.97
CA SER A 106 5.65 17.39 -23.77
C SER A 106 5.14 18.76 -23.28
N GLY A 107 5.81 19.37 -22.29
CA GLY A 107 5.47 20.69 -21.75
C GLY A 107 4.44 20.66 -20.60
N ILE A 108 4.02 19.48 -20.15
CA ILE A 108 3.09 19.35 -19.03
C ILE A 108 3.84 19.51 -17.71
N VAL A 109 3.42 20.49 -16.92
CA VAL A 109 4.14 20.86 -15.68
C VAL A 109 3.81 19.91 -14.53
N ARG A 110 2.61 19.33 -14.49
CA ARG A 110 2.15 18.51 -13.38
C ARG A 110 1.59 17.17 -13.87
N VAL A 111 2.06 16.10 -13.24
CA VAL A 111 1.56 14.74 -13.47
C VAL A 111 1.17 14.16 -12.12
N GLN A 112 -0.04 13.62 -12.02
CA GLN A 112 -0.49 12.86 -10.88
C GLN A 112 -0.64 11.40 -11.29
N THR A 113 -0.02 10.51 -10.53
CA THR A 113 -0.14 9.06 -10.75
C THR A 113 -0.73 8.41 -9.52
N SER A 114 -1.73 7.57 -9.74
CA SER A 114 -2.25 6.64 -8.73
C SER A 114 -1.72 5.25 -9.05
N LEU A 115 -1.22 4.53 -8.05
CA LEU A 115 -0.69 3.19 -8.24
C LEU A 115 -1.14 2.23 -7.15
N ARG A 116 -1.44 1.00 -7.55
CA ARG A 116 -1.62 -0.15 -6.67
C ARG A 116 -0.53 -1.16 -6.99
N VAL A 117 0.34 -1.40 -6.04
CA VAL A 117 1.44 -2.36 -6.15
C VAL A 117 1.21 -3.52 -5.20
N GLY A 118 1.53 -4.73 -5.65
CA GLY A 118 1.54 -5.90 -4.78
C GLY A 118 2.79 -6.74 -4.97
N THR A 119 3.20 -7.35 -3.87
CA THR A 119 4.36 -8.24 -3.77
C THR A 119 3.98 -9.42 -2.91
N ARG A 120 4.58 -10.57 -3.19
CA ARG A 120 4.35 -11.80 -2.43
C ARG A 120 5.61 -12.65 -2.42
N THR A 121 5.80 -13.45 -1.37
CA THR A 121 6.99 -14.28 -1.16
C THR A 121 6.72 -15.77 -1.30
N ASP A 122 5.44 -16.17 -1.33
CA ASP A 122 5.03 -17.58 -1.33
C ASP A 122 5.02 -18.20 -2.73
N LYS A 123 4.68 -17.44 -3.78
CA LYS A 123 4.72 -17.90 -5.17
C LYS A 123 4.89 -16.76 -6.16
N LYS A 124 5.44 -17.05 -7.34
CA LYS A 124 5.35 -16.14 -8.50
C LYS A 124 3.97 -16.29 -9.12
N GLN A 125 3.30 -15.18 -9.37
CA GLN A 125 1.98 -15.17 -10.01
C GLN A 125 1.81 -13.91 -10.85
N THR A 126 1.31 -14.06 -12.07
CA THR A 126 1.02 -12.93 -12.95
C THR A 126 -0.38 -12.34 -12.72
N ALA A 127 -0.63 -11.15 -13.25
CA ALA A 127 -1.93 -10.49 -13.22
C ALA A 127 -3.01 -11.32 -13.92
N GLU A 128 -2.70 -11.91 -15.07
CA GLU A 128 -3.64 -12.76 -15.82
C GLU A 128 -3.96 -14.04 -15.05
N GLU A 129 -2.99 -14.65 -14.38
CA GLU A 129 -3.24 -15.82 -13.52
C GLU A 129 -4.15 -15.47 -12.32
N LYS A 130 -4.12 -14.23 -11.84
CA LYS A 130 -5.03 -13.77 -10.79
C LYS A 130 -6.46 -13.63 -11.31
N VAL A 131 -6.62 -13.09 -12.52
CA VAL A 131 -7.93 -13.00 -13.19
C VAL A 131 -8.46 -14.40 -13.46
N LYS A 132 -7.66 -15.27 -14.10
CA LYS A 132 -8.03 -16.65 -14.41
C LYS A 132 -8.47 -17.41 -13.16
N ARG A 133 -7.77 -17.25 -12.04
CA ARG A 133 -8.15 -17.93 -10.78
C ARG A 133 -9.55 -17.53 -10.31
N VAL A 134 -9.94 -16.26 -10.47
CA VAL A 134 -11.29 -15.79 -10.12
C VAL A 134 -12.31 -16.35 -11.12
N GLU A 135 -12.01 -16.32 -12.41
CA GLU A 135 -12.88 -16.89 -13.46
C GLU A 135 -13.14 -18.38 -13.24
N ASP A 136 -12.10 -19.17 -12.90
CA ASP A 136 -12.22 -20.59 -12.59
C ASP A 136 -13.18 -20.82 -11.39
N ILE A 137 -13.15 -19.96 -10.36
CA ILE A 137 -14.07 -20.03 -9.21
C ILE A 137 -15.51 -19.70 -9.64
N LEU A 138 -15.67 -18.64 -10.44
CA LEU A 138 -16.98 -18.21 -10.94
C LEU A 138 -17.62 -19.24 -11.89
N ALA A 139 -16.81 -20.01 -12.62
CA ALA A 139 -17.28 -21.11 -13.45
C ALA A 139 -17.76 -22.31 -12.61
N ALA A 140 -17.00 -22.67 -11.57
CA ALA A 140 -17.34 -23.80 -10.70
C ALA A 140 -18.60 -23.58 -9.83
N GLY A 141 -18.95 -22.33 -9.53
CA GLY A 141 -20.17 -21.99 -8.77
C GLY A 141 -21.46 -21.94 -9.60
N LYS A 142 -21.42 -22.33 -10.88
CA LYS A 142 -22.57 -22.38 -11.79
C LYS A 142 -23.11 -23.81 -12.02
N GLU A 143 -22.48 -24.81 -11.41
CA GLU A 143 -23.00 -26.18 -11.27
C GLU A 143 -23.72 -26.33 -9.93
#